data_AF-A0A4Q4P2I0-F1
#
_entry.id   AF-A0A4Q4P2I0-F1
#
_cell.length_a   1.000
_cell.length_b   1.000
_cell.length_c   1.000
_cell.angle_alpha   90.00
_cell.angle_beta   90.00
_cell.angle_gamma   90.00
#
_symmetry.space_group_name_H-M   'P 1'
#
loop_
_entity.id
_entity.type
_entity.pdbx_description
1 polymer ?
#
loop_
_entity_poly.entity_id
_entity_poly.type
_entity_poly.pdbx_seq_one_letter_code
_entity_poly.pdbx_strand_id
1 'polypeptide(L)'
;MAAVHVLDDYYLAITFLITVAYQLFFFAIAFWFKFDKVTDFAGGTNFILLAILTLSFSDNRGDARNIVASLFIMLWAARLSGFLLFRILKSGKDDRFDDKRDKFWSFLGFWVFQMFWVWTVSLPVTILNSPKVTRFNQPEFGTGRDIAGIILWSIGFIMESVSDVQKYRFRTAHGSDGAVCNVGFFAWTRHPNYFGEIIIQFGIFMIAVSPAAYNYVSGGAYDALYASILGPFFLTLLLMFVSGLTLQERPGAKKRYEKGTQWPEYERYLHRTSILIPFPPQIYARLPVILKRTIFLEFPIYVFDPAKHADQDKVQARSAEEGQSRPSDEEGLRS
;
A
#
# COMPACT_ATOMS: atom_id res chain seq x y z
N MET A 1 11.47 35.13 -1.76
CA MET A 1 10.99 35.05 -3.16
C MET A 1 9.52 34.73 -3.09
N ALA A 2 8.67 35.48 -3.80
CA ALA A 2 7.21 35.32 -3.78
C ALA A 2 6.76 33.98 -4.41
N ALA A 3 5.57 33.48 -4.04
CA ALA A 3 5.07 32.21 -4.50
C ALA A 3 4.86 32.28 -6.01
N VAL A 4 5.31 31.23 -6.70
CA VAL A 4 5.13 31.16 -8.15
C VAL A 4 3.71 30.69 -8.40
N HIS A 5 2.86 31.55 -8.94
CA HIS A 5 1.55 31.15 -9.47
C HIS A 5 1.76 30.36 -10.77
N VAL A 6 1.29 29.12 -10.82
CA VAL A 6 1.45 28.23 -11.98
C VAL A 6 0.12 27.58 -12.31
N LEU A 7 -0.56 28.09 -13.34
CA LEU A 7 -1.87 27.66 -13.86
C LEU A 7 -3.06 27.81 -12.90
N ASP A 8 -2.89 27.51 -11.61
CA ASP A 8 -3.88 27.67 -10.54
C ASP A 8 -3.23 27.93 -9.18
N ASP A 9 -4.00 28.50 -8.25
CA ASP A 9 -3.54 28.83 -6.88
C ASP A 9 -3.27 27.60 -5.98
N TYR A 10 -3.72 26.40 -6.36
CA TYR A 10 -3.65 25.18 -5.55
C TYR A 10 -2.55 24.21 -6.02
N TYR A 11 -1.85 24.52 -7.12
CA TYR A 11 -0.92 23.64 -7.83
C TYR A 11 -1.54 22.34 -8.37
N LEU A 12 -2.86 22.26 -8.48
CA LEU A 12 -3.56 21.04 -8.90
C LEU A 12 -3.35 20.76 -10.39
N ALA A 13 -3.48 21.77 -11.25
CA ALA A 13 -3.35 21.63 -12.70
C ALA A 13 -1.91 21.30 -13.10
N ILE A 14 -0.92 22.01 -12.52
CA ILE A 14 0.48 21.77 -12.86
C ILE A 14 0.94 20.37 -12.40
N THR A 15 0.58 19.96 -11.19
CA THR A 15 0.94 18.61 -10.69
C THR A 15 0.24 17.52 -11.48
N PHE A 16 -1.01 17.74 -11.94
CA PHE A 16 -1.72 16.80 -12.80
C PHE A 16 -1.03 16.66 -14.17
N LEU A 17 -0.73 17.77 -14.85
CA LEU A 17 -0.08 17.75 -16.16
C LEU A 17 1.30 17.10 -16.11
N ILE A 18 2.09 17.40 -15.07
CA ILE A 18 3.39 16.77 -14.85
C ILE A 18 3.22 15.28 -14.59
N THR A 19 2.24 14.88 -13.77
CA THR A 19 1.95 13.46 -13.53
C THR A 19 1.61 12.74 -14.83
N VAL A 20 0.73 13.32 -15.66
CA VAL A 20 0.34 12.74 -16.95
C VAL A 20 1.55 12.63 -17.88
N ALA A 21 2.31 13.71 -18.07
CA ALA A 21 3.49 13.71 -18.94
C ALA A 21 4.54 12.70 -18.48
N TYR A 22 4.85 12.66 -17.18
CA TYR A 22 5.83 11.76 -16.58
C TYR A 22 5.41 10.29 -16.72
N GLN A 23 4.17 9.97 -16.40
CA GLN A 23 3.66 8.60 -16.48
C GLN A 23 3.55 8.13 -17.94
N LEU A 24 3.15 9.01 -18.88
CA LEU A 24 3.12 8.66 -20.30
C LEU A 24 4.52 8.47 -20.89
N PHE A 25 5.50 9.25 -20.46
CA PHE A 25 6.90 9.07 -20.85
C PHE A 25 7.42 7.68 -20.43
N PHE A 26 7.22 7.30 -19.17
CA PHE A 26 7.63 5.99 -18.67
C PHE A 26 6.79 4.84 -19.24
N PHE A 27 5.51 5.06 -19.51
CA PHE A 27 4.67 4.12 -20.25
C PHE A 27 5.25 3.84 -21.64
N ALA A 28 5.64 4.87 -22.40
CA ALA A 28 6.22 4.71 -23.73
C ALA A 28 7.50 3.86 -23.69
N ILE A 29 8.37 4.12 -22.72
CA ILE A 29 9.59 3.32 -22.48
C ILE A 29 9.20 1.88 -22.13
N ALA A 30 8.35 1.68 -21.12
CA ALA A 30 8.00 0.35 -20.63
C ALA A 30 7.29 -0.50 -21.69
N PHE A 31 6.44 0.12 -22.52
CA PHE A 31 5.73 -0.56 -23.60
C PHE A 31 6.67 -0.95 -24.75
N TRP A 32 7.55 -0.04 -25.17
CA TRP A 32 8.49 -0.28 -26.26
C TRP A 32 9.54 -1.34 -25.90
N PHE A 33 10.14 -1.22 -24.71
CA PHE A 33 11.20 -2.12 -24.26
C PHE A 33 10.68 -3.37 -23.55
N LYS A 34 9.35 -3.52 -23.40
CA LYS A 34 8.71 -4.60 -22.65
C LYS A 34 9.29 -4.74 -21.24
N PHE A 35 9.58 -3.58 -20.63
CA PHE A 35 10.33 -3.45 -19.39
C PHE A 35 9.40 -3.01 -18.26
N ASP A 36 8.71 -3.99 -17.70
CA ASP A 36 7.75 -3.88 -16.59
C ASP A 36 8.39 -3.44 -15.27
N LYS A 37 9.70 -3.65 -15.12
CA LYS A 37 10.48 -3.31 -13.91
C LYS A 37 10.48 -1.82 -13.55
N VAL A 38 10.13 -0.94 -14.49
CA VAL A 38 10.15 0.52 -14.29
C VAL A 38 8.81 1.06 -13.80
N THR A 39 7.75 0.26 -13.82
CA THR A 39 6.40 0.70 -13.40
C THR A 39 6.39 1.23 -11.96
N ASP A 40 6.85 0.42 -11.00
CA ASP A 40 6.92 0.80 -9.58
C ASP A 40 7.94 1.94 -9.33
N PHE A 41 9.02 1.99 -10.11
CA PHE A 41 10.00 3.08 -10.06
C PHE A 41 9.35 4.41 -10.46
N ALA A 42 8.68 4.45 -11.62
CA ALA A 42 8.01 5.63 -12.13
C ALA A 42 6.90 6.13 -11.20
N GLY A 43 6.19 5.23 -10.52
CA GLY A 43 5.24 5.59 -9.46
C GLY A 43 5.90 6.37 -8.33
N GLY A 44 6.92 5.79 -7.68
CA GLY A 44 7.57 6.40 -6.51
C GLY A 44 8.37 7.66 -6.84
N THR A 45 9.09 7.70 -7.96
CA THR A 45 9.84 8.90 -8.36
C THR A 45 8.93 10.06 -8.73
N ASN A 46 7.71 9.80 -9.21
CA ASN A 46 6.75 10.85 -9.48
C ASN A 46 6.24 11.52 -8.19
N PHE A 47 5.96 10.75 -7.12
CA PHE A 47 5.68 11.34 -5.80
C PHE A 47 6.80 12.26 -5.32
N ILE A 48 8.06 11.82 -5.48
CA ILE A 48 9.22 12.63 -5.09
C ILE A 48 9.29 13.91 -5.93
N LEU A 49 9.09 13.81 -7.25
CA LEU A 49 9.07 14.94 -8.17
C LEU A 49 8.01 15.97 -7.78
N LEU A 50 6.77 15.54 -7.50
CA LEU A 50 5.69 16.44 -7.09
C LEU A 50 6.00 17.14 -5.76
N ALA A 51 6.56 16.42 -4.79
CA ALA A 51 6.93 16.98 -3.49
C ALA A 51 8.05 18.03 -3.61
N ILE A 52 9.09 17.75 -4.40
CA ILE A 52 10.18 18.69 -4.67
C ILE A 52 9.64 19.93 -5.39
N LEU A 53 8.83 19.73 -6.44
CA LEU A 53 8.33 20.81 -7.27
C LEU A 53 7.41 21.75 -6.49
N THR A 54 6.42 21.19 -5.78
CA THR A 54 5.48 22.00 -5.00
C THR A 54 6.18 22.75 -3.88
N LEU A 55 7.13 22.13 -3.17
CA LEU A 55 7.95 22.81 -2.15
C LEU A 55 8.83 23.90 -2.76
N SER A 56 9.41 23.66 -3.94
CA SER A 56 10.28 24.62 -4.64
C SER A 56 9.52 25.83 -5.17
N PHE A 57 8.22 25.70 -5.45
CA PHE A 57 7.38 26.83 -5.86
C PHE A 57 6.76 27.57 -4.67
N SER A 58 6.65 26.90 -3.53
CA SER A 58 6.04 27.43 -2.30
C SER A 58 6.75 28.68 -1.76
N ASP A 59 5.96 29.63 -1.26
CA ASP A 59 6.47 30.76 -0.47
C ASP A 59 7.08 30.29 0.86
N ASN A 60 6.46 29.28 1.45
CA ASN A 60 6.82 28.73 2.76
C ASN A 60 7.82 27.58 2.65
N ARG A 61 8.70 27.63 1.63
CA ARG A 61 9.74 26.61 1.42
C ARG A 61 10.74 26.49 2.57
N GLY A 62 10.83 27.53 3.40
CA GLY A 62 11.64 27.55 4.63
C GLY A 62 10.89 27.11 5.88
N ASP A 63 9.57 26.92 5.81
CA ASP A 63 8.76 26.54 6.97
C ASP A 63 8.93 25.05 7.28
N ALA A 64 9.15 24.75 8.56
CA ALA A 64 9.38 23.38 9.02
C ALA A 64 8.22 22.43 8.66
N ARG A 65 6.97 22.89 8.71
CA ARG A 65 5.79 22.07 8.37
C ARG A 65 5.81 21.59 6.92
N ASN A 66 6.05 22.51 5.98
CA ASN A 66 6.12 22.22 4.55
C ASN A 66 7.28 21.29 4.23
N ILE A 67 8.46 21.55 4.82
CA ILE A 67 9.64 20.72 4.66
C ILE A 67 9.38 19.30 5.20
N VAL A 68 8.85 19.16 6.42
CA VAL A 68 8.60 17.84 7.04
C VAL A 68 7.56 17.05 6.25
N ALA A 69 6.43 17.65 5.87
CA ALA A 69 5.40 16.97 5.08
C ALA A 69 5.94 16.49 3.72
N SER A 70 6.70 17.34 3.02
CA SER A 70 7.37 16.97 1.76
C SER A 70 8.43 15.88 1.96
N LEU A 71 9.25 15.97 3.02
CA LEU A 71 10.25 14.93 3.34
C LEU A 71 9.58 13.59 3.63
N PHE A 72 8.48 13.58 4.35
CA PHE A 72 7.77 12.36 4.72
C PHE A 72 7.19 11.62 3.52
N ILE A 73 6.59 12.33 2.57
CA ILE A 73 6.11 11.70 1.32
C ILE A 73 7.30 11.24 0.45
N MET A 74 8.39 12.00 0.41
CA MET A 74 9.59 11.63 -0.36
C MET A 74 10.28 10.38 0.22
N LEU A 75 10.47 10.32 1.53
CA LEU A 75 11.09 9.18 2.21
C LEU A 75 10.24 7.91 2.06
N TRP A 76 8.93 8.03 2.22
CA TRP A 76 8.01 6.92 1.97
C TRP A 76 8.08 6.45 0.51
N ALA A 77 7.98 7.36 -0.45
CA ALA A 77 8.01 7.02 -1.87
C ALA A 77 9.35 6.40 -2.31
N ALA A 78 10.48 6.94 -1.82
CA ALA A 78 11.82 6.40 -2.07
C ALA A 78 11.98 4.99 -1.50
N ARG A 79 11.50 4.76 -0.27
CA ARG A 79 11.52 3.43 0.35
C ARG A 79 10.65 2.45 -0.43
N LEU A 80 9.41 2.82 -0.73
CA LEU A 80 8.45 1.95 -1.42
C LEU A 80 8.98 1.54 -2.80
N SER A 81 9.35 2.51 -3.64
CA SER A 81 9.91 2.24 -4.97
C SER A 81 11.24 1.51 -4.91
N GLY A 82 12.12 1.87 -3.98
CA GLY A 82 13.41 1.21 -3.79
C GLY A 82 13.27 -0.27 -3.40
N PHE A 83 12.37 -0.58 -2.47
CA PHE A 83 12.12 -1.96 -2.05
C PHE A 83 11.46 -2.78 -3.16
N LEU A 84 10.47 -2.22 -3.86
CA LEU A 84 9.81 -2.90 -4.98
C LEU A 84 10.79 -3.17 -6.13
N LEU A 85 11.62 -2.18 -6.49
CA LEU A 85 12.66 -2.33 -7.50
C LEU A 85 13.68 -3.41 -7.09
N PHE A 86 14.19 -3.36 -5.86
CA PHE A 86 15.09 -4.39 -5.33
C PHE A 86 14.47 -5.79 -5.44
N ARG A 87 13.20 -5.94 -5.03
CA ARG A 87 12.48 -7.22 -5.06
C ARG A 87 12.33 -7.75 -6.49
N ILE A 88 11.98 -6.89 -7.43
CA ILE A 88 11.80 -7.26 -8.85
C ILE A 88 13.15 -7.64 -9.46
N LEU A 89 14.23 -6.88 -9.18
CA LEU A 89 15.58 -7.21 -9.65
C LEU A 89 16.08 -8.55 -9.12
N LYS A 90 15.71 -8.92 -7.88
CA LYS A 90 16.03 -10.23 -7.30
C LYS A 90 15.16 -11.37 -7.79
N SER A 91 13.86 -11.14 -7.98
CA SER A 91 12.90 -12.17 -8.41
C SER A 91 12.88 -12.39 -9.93
N GLY A 92 13.44 -11.46 -10.70
CA GLY A 92 13.58 -11.53 -12.16
C GLY A 92 12.32 -11.18 -12.96
N LYS A 93 11.13 -11.30 -12.35
CA LYS A 93 9.82 -11.17 -13.02
C LYS A 93 8.76 -10.56 -12.09
N ASP A 94 7.83 -9.80 -12.65
CA ASP A 94 6.62 -9.33 -11.96
C ASP A 94 5.37 -9.98 -12.55
N ASP A 95 4.84 -10.98 -11.83
CA ASP A 95 3.66 -11.77 -12.23
C ASP A 95 2.41 -10.89 -12.50
N ARG A 96 2.36 -9.65 -12.00
CA ARG A 96 1.23 -8.73 -12.22
C ARG A 96 1.04 -8.31 -13.68
N PHE A 97 2.10 -8.37 -14.49
CA PHE A 97 2.11 -7.86 -15.86
C PHE A 97 2.13 -8.93 -16.93
N ASP A 98 2.19 -10.21 -16.57
CA ASP A 98 2.28 -11.33 -17.52
C ASP A 98 1.18 -11.30 -18.59
N ASP A 99 -0.07 -11.05 -18.19
CA ASP A 99 -1.21 -11.05 -19.11
C ASP A 99 -1.53 -9.68 -19.72
N LYS A 100 -0.80 -8.65 -19.31
CA LYS A 100 -1.09 -7.23 -19.63
C LYS A 100 -0.02 -6.57 -20.50
N ARG A 101 1.24 -6.96 -20.39
CA ARG A 101 2.39 -6.30 -21.04
C ARG A 101 2.29 -6.25 -22.57
N ASP A 102 1.58 -7.20 -23.16
CA ASP A 102 1.38 -7.28 -24.62
C ASP A 102 0.10 -6.62 -25.12
N LYS A 103 -0.77 -6.17 -24.20
CA LYS A 103 -2.04 -5.54 -24.52
C LYS A 103 -1.95 -4.04 -24.24
N PHE A 104 -1.81 -3.24 -25.30
CA PHE A 104 -1.68 -1.79 -25.22
C PHE A 104 -2.71 -1.14 -24.28
N TRP A 105 -4.00 -1.40 -24.49
CA TRP A 105 -5.07 -0.79 -23.71
C TRP A 105 -5.11 -1.25 -22.24
N SER A 106 -4.83 -2.53 -21.98
CA SER A 106 -4.78 -3.05 -20.60
C SER A 106 -3.56 -2.52 -19.84
N PHE A 107 -2.43 -2.36 -20.53
CA PHE A 107 -1.23 -1.77 -19.95
C PHE A 107 -1.44 -0.27 -19.71
N LEU A 108 -1.95 0.48 -20.69
CA LEU A 108 -2.26 1.90 -20.54
C LEU A 108 -3.24 2.16 -19.39
N GLY A 109 -4.26 1.30 -19.23
CA GLY A 109 -5.20 1.39 -18.11
C GLY A 109 -4.52 1.31 -16.74
N PHE A 110 -3.48 0.50 -16.59
CA PHE A 110 -2.67 0.46 -15.36
C PHE A 110 -1.94 1.78 -15.12
N TRP A 111 -1.33 2.36 -16.16
CA TRP A 111 -0.62 3.65 -16.04
C TRP A 111 -1.56 4.82 -15.74
N VAL A 112 -2.74 4.84 -16.35
CA VAL A 112 -3.79 5.84 -16.03
C VAL A 112 -4.22 5.70 -14.58
N PHE A 113 -4.45 4.48 -14.10
CA PHE A 113 -4.75 4.25 -12.69
C PHE A 113 -3.61 4.71 -11.77
N GLN A 114 -2.36 4.46 -12.16
CA GLN A 114 -1.17 4.94 -11.46
C GLN A 114 -1.09 6.48 -11.44
N MET A 115 -1.49 7.18 -12.51
CA MET A 115 -1.59 8.64 -12.53
C MET A 115 -2.57 9.16 -11.47
N PHE A 116 -3.77 8.59 -11.42
CA PHE A 116 -4.77 8.95 -10.40
C PHE A 116 -4.25 8.68 -9.00
N TRP A 117 -3.59 7.54 -8.79
CA TRP A 117 -3.00 7.21 -7.51
C TRP A 117 -1.94 8.21 -7.05
N VAL A 118 -0.95 8.50 -7.89
CA VAL A 118 0.11 9.46 -7.53
C VAL A 118 -0.47 10.84 -7.25
N TRP A 119 -1.36 11.32 -8.13
CA TRP A 119 -1.90 12.66 -8.01
C TRP A 119 -2.80 12.81 -6.78
N THR A 120 -3.74 11.88 -6.55
CA THR A 120 -4.68 11.95 -5.43
C THR A 120 -3.99 11.77 -4.09
N VAL A 121 -3.02 10.84 -3.97
CA VAL A 121 -2.31 10.62 -2.69
C VAL A 121 -1.36 11.79 -2.36
N SER A 122 -0.88 12.54 -3.37
CA SER A 122 -0.03 13.72 -3.17
C SER A 122 -0.79 14.97 -2.71
N LEU A 123 -2.14 14.96 -2.74
CA LEU A 123 -2.96 16.16 -2.47
C LEU A 123 -2.63 16.89 -1.16
N PRO A 124 -2.43 16.21 0.00
CA PRO A 124 -2.11 16.92 1.24
C PRO A 124 -0.86 17.79 1.13
N VAL A 125 0.21 17.27 0.52
CA VAL A 125 1.47 17.99 0.34
C VAL A 125 1.35 19.07 -0.74
N THR A 126 0.69 18.76 -1.86
CA THR A 126 0.46 19.71 -2.95
C THR A 126 -0.30 20.95 -2.47
N ILE A 127 -1.40 20.75 -1.73
CA ILE A 127 -2.26 21.85 -1.27
C ILE A 127 -1.57 22.63 -0.14
N LEU A 128 -0.89 21.96 0.80
CA LEU A 128 -0.11 22.64 1.85
C LEU A 128 0.95 23.59 1.26
N ASN A 129 1.61 23.18 0.19
CA ASN A 129 2.65 23.97 -0.47
C ASN A 129 2.10 25.07 -1.38
N SER A 130 0.80 25.11 -1.63
CA SER A 130 0.18 25.97 -2.63
C SER A 130 0.05 27.45 -2.21
N PRO A 131 0.11 28.41 -3.16
CA PRO A 131 -0.06 29.84 -2.93
C PRO A 131 -1.35 30.16 -2.18
N LYS A 132 -2.42 29.38 -2.42
CA LYS A 132 -3.71 29.58 -1.73
C LYS A 132 -3.60 29.45 -0.22
N VAL A 133 -2.76 28.53 0.26
CA VAL A 133 -2.53 28.26 1.68
C VAL A 133 -1.43 29.16 2.22
N THR A 134 -0.31 29.29 1.49
CA THR A 134 0.89 29.99 1.99
C THR A 134 0.76 31.51 2.05
N ARG A 135 -0.21 32.10 1.33
CA ARG A 135 -0.53 33.53 1.45
C ARG A 135 -1.04 33.96 2.82
N PHE A 136 -1.48 33.00 3.64
CA PHE A 136 -1.90 33.25 5.02
C PHE A 136 -0.73 33.04 5.99
N ASN A 137 -0.77 33.72 7.14
CA ASN A 137 0.14 33.41 8.24
C ASN A 137 -0.03 31.94 8.65
N GLN A 138 1.06 31.26 8.97
CA GLN A 138 1.03 29.86 9.38
C GLN A 138 1.14 29.72 10.90
N PRO A 139 0.53 28.69 11.50
CA PRO A 139 0.79 28.38 12.89
C PRO A 139 2.24 27.91 13.04
N GLU A 140 2.86 28.24 14.17
CA GLU A 140 4.19 27.73 14.52
C GLU A 140 4.22 26.20 14.44
N PHE A 141 5.36 25.64 14.04
CA PHE A 141 5.54 24.21 13.95
C PHE A 141 5.70 23.59 15.35
N GLY A 142 5.26 22.34 15.51
CA GLY A 142 5.29 21.66 16.81
C GLY A 142 3.97 21.72 17.56
N THR A 143 2.87 22.00 16.84
CA THR A 143 1.52 21.84 17.40
C THR A 143 1.27 20.37 17.78
N GLY A 144 0.28 20.11 18.65
CA GLY A 144 -0.08 18.73 19.01
C GLY A 144 -0.44 17.85 17.80
N ARG A 145 -0.98 18.45 16.72
CA ARG A 145 -1.25 17.76 15.45
C ARG A 145 0.02 17.44 14.67
N ASP A 146 0.98 18.37 14.63
CA ASP A 146 2.28 18.12 14.00
C ASP A 146 2.99 16.94 14.71
N ILE A 147 3.02 16.94 16.04
CA ILE A 147 3.63 15.88 16.86
C ILE A 147 2.94 14.53 16.63
N ALA A 148 1.60 14.49 16.68
CA ALA A 148 0.84 13.27 16.44
C ALA A 148 1.05 12.74 15.00
N GLY A 149 1.08 13.63 14.00
CA GLY A 149 1.37 13.26 12.61
C GLY A 149 2.77 12.67 12.42
N ILE A 150 3.78 13.23 13.08
CA ILE A 150 5.17 12.70 13.08
C ILE A 150 5.24 11.32 13.73
N ILE A 151 4.55 11.12 14.86
CA ILE A 151 4.50 9.82 15.54
C ILE A 151 3.82 8.78 14.64
N LEU A 152 2.66 9.11 14.06
CA LEU A 152 1.92 8.21 13.16
C LEU A 152 2.76 7.84 11.93
N TRP A 153 3.40 8.83 11.30
CA TRP A 153 4.29 8.59 10.17
C TRP A 153 5.46 7.68 10.54
N SER A 154 6.11 7.95 11.68
CA SER A 154 7.27 7.17 12.14
C SER A 154 6.89 5.71 12.43
N ILE A 155 5.77 5.49 13.13
CA ILE A 155 5.26 4.15 13.41
C ILE A 155 4.95 3.43 12.09
N GLY A 156 4.26 4.09 11.16
CA GLY A 156 3.90 3.50 9.88
C GLY A 156 5.12 3.16 9.02
N PHE A 157 6.09 4.07 8.96
CA PHE A 157 7.32 3.87 8.21
C PHE A 157 8.14 2.70 8.76
N ILE A 158 8.26 2.58 10.08
CA ILE A 158 8.93 1.44 10.72
C ILE A 158 8.16 0.15 10.44
N MET A 159 6.85 0.17 10.67
CA MET A 159 6.01 -1.02 10.55
C MET A 159 6.02 -1.56 9.13
N GLU A 160 5.88 -0.71 8.13
CA GLU A 160 5.94 -1.09 6.73
C GLU A 160 7.34 -1.59 6.33
N SER A 161 8.41 -0.88 6.73
CA SER A 161 9.79 -1.23 6.33
C SER A 161 10.23 -2.56 6.93
N VAL A 162 9.99 -2.75 8.23
CA VAL A 162 10.36 -3.98 8.93
C VAL A 162 9.52 -5.15 8.44
N SER A 163 8.23 -4.95 8.17
CA SER A 163 7.35 -6.01 7.65
C SER A 163 7.78 -6.49 6.28
N ASP A 164 8.14 -5.57 5.37
CA ASP A 164 8.62 -5.93 4.05
C ASP A 164 9.90 -6.78 4.11
N VAL A 165 10.85 -6.39 4.97
CA VAL A 165 12.08 -7.16 5.20
C VAL A 165 11.79 -8.52 5.85
N GLN A 166 10.89 -8.57 6.84
CA GLN A 166 10.47 -9.83 7.48
C GLN A 166 9.85 -10.78 6.46
N LYS A 167 8.92 -10.31 5.63
CA LYS A 167 8.25 -11.10 4.58
C LYS A 167 9.23 -11.59 3.53
N TYR A 168 10.17 -10.73 3.12
CA TYR A 168 11.22 -11.08 2.17
C TYR A 168 12.12 -12.19 2.72
N ARG A 169 12.72 -11.99 3.90
CA ARG A 169 13.60 -12.98 4.54
C ARG A 169 12.90 -14.32 4.78
N PHE A 170 11.66 -14.27 5.25
CA PHE A 170 10.85 -15.47 5.47
C PHE A 170 10.62 -16.23 4.16
N ARG A 171 10.27 -15.54 3.08
CA ARG A 171 10.06 -16.16 1.77
C ARG A 171 11.34 -16.75 1.20
N THR A 172 12.48 -16.11 1.40
CA THR A 172 13.78 -16.64 0.97
C THR A 172 14.15 -17.91 1.73
N ALA A 173 13.83 -18.00 3.03
CA ALA A 173 14.15 -19.16 3.86
C ALA A 173 13.17 -20.33 3.70
N HIS A 174 11.87 -20.05 3.55
CA HIS A 174 10.79 -21.06 3.61
C HIS A 174 9.87 -21.06 2.37
N GLY A 175 10.35 -20.53 1.23
CA GLY A 175 9.53 -20.35 0.03
C GLY A 175 9.02 -21.66 -0.58
N SER A 176 9.74 -22.76 -0.41
CA SER A 176 9.40 -24.10 -0.91
C SER A 176 8.47 -24.88 0.01
N ASP A 177 8.52 -24.61 1.31
CA ASP A 177 7.99 -25.53 2.33
C ASP A 177 6.53 -25.25 2.68
N GLY A 178 5.95 -24.18 2.10
CA GLY A 178 4.58 -23.81 2.35
C GLY A 178 4.34 -23.05 3.65
N ALA A 179 5.39 -22.73 4.39
CA ALA A 179 5.28 -22.15 5.73
C ALA A 179 4.46 -20.84 5.76
N VAL A 180 3.79 -20.63 6.90
CA VAL A 180 2.99 -19.43 7.16
C VAL A 180 3.86 -18.39 7.86
N CYS A 181 4.01 -17.23 7.23
CA CYS A 181 4.75 -16.12 7.82
C CYS A 181 3.97 -15.55 9.01
N ASN A 182 4.36 -15.92 10.23
CA ASN A 182 3.76 -15.47 11.48
C ASN A 182 4.79 -14.83 12.43
N VAL A 183 5.89 -14.30 11.87
CA VAL A 183 7.02 -13.73 12.63
C VAL A 183 6.89 -12.21 12.72
N GLY A 184 7.28 -11.64 13.87
CA GLY A 184 7.34 -10.19 14.05
C GLY A 184 5.96 -9.52 13.93
N PHE A 185 5.83 -8.52 13.07
CA PHE A 185 4.56 -7.81 12.89
C PHE A 185 3.47 -8.71 12.29
N PHE A 186 3.85 -9.74 11.52
CA PHE A 186 2.90 -10.74 11.01
C PHE A 186 2.26 -11.59 12.11
N ALA A 187 2.81 -11.62 13.33
CA ALA A 187 2.14 -12.28 14.45
C ALA A 187 0.93 -11.50 14.98
N TRP A 188 0.86 -10.19 14.71
CA TRP A 188 -0.12 -9.25 15.25
C TRP A 188 -1.16 -8.82 14.21
N THR A 189 -0.78 -8.75 12.94
CA THR A 189 -1.68 -8.45 11.82
C THR A 189 -1.24 -9.17 10.56
N ARG A 190 -2.17 -9.54 9.68
CA ARG A 190 -1.89 -10.22 8.41
C ARG A 190 -1.26 -9.30 7.38
N HIS A 191 -1.57 -8.00 7.44
CA HIS A 191 -1.07 -6.98 6.50
C HIS A 191 -0.45 -5.78 7.23
N PRO A 192 0.66 -5.98 7.96
CA PRO A 192 1.29 -4.89 8.70
C PRO A 192 1.88 -3.82 7.79
N ASN A 193 2.35 -4.18 6.60
CA ASN A 193 2.81 -3.20 5.62
C ASN A 193 1.68 -2.28 5.14
N TYR A 194 0.48 -2.82 4.89
CA TYR A 194 -0.67 -2.00 4.47
C TYR A 194 -1.18 -1.08 5.56
N PHE A 195 -1.24 -1.54 6.81
CA PHE A 195 -1.59 -0.66 7.91
C PHE A 195 -0.54 0.46 8.08
N GLY A 196 0.75 0.13 7.96
CA GLY A 196 1.82 1.12 8.00
C GLY A 196 1.68 2.21 6.93
N GLU A 197 1.40 1.81 5.70
CA GLU A 197 1.16 2.71 4.57
C GLU A 197 -0.06 3.62 4.79
N ILE A 198 -1.16 3.07 5.34
CA ILE A 198 -2.36 3.86 5.68
C ILE A 198 -2.04 4.94 6.72
N ILE A 199 -1.39 4.58 7.84
CA ILE A 199 -1.11 5.55 8.91
C ILE A 199 -0.05 6.58 8.51
N ILE A 200 0.87 6.25 7.59
CA ILE A 200 1.78 7.21 6.96
C ILE A 200 0.99 8.33 6.29
N GLN A 201 0.03 7.99 5.43
CA GLN A 201 -0.73 9.00 4.69
C GLN A 201 -1.62 9.84 5.62
N PHE A 202 -2.27 9.22 6.60
CA PHE A 202 -3.02 9.97 7.61
C PHE A 202 -2.12 10.86 8.47
N GLY A 203 -0.89 10.44 8.77
CA GLY A 203 0.11 11.26 9.46
C GLY A 203 0.53 12.49 8.65
N ILE A 204 0.79 12.32 7.34
CA ILE A 204 1.09 13.43 6.42
C ILE A 204 -0.09 14.39 6.33
N PHE A 205 -1.32 13.87 6.15
CA PHE A 205 -2.53 14.69 6.13
C PHE A 205 -2.72 15.47 7.43
N MET A 206 -2.47 14.85 8.59
CA MET A 206 -2.59 15.50 9.89
C MET A 206 -1.65 16.70 10.05
N ILE A 207 -0.42 16.59 9.53
CA ILE A 207 0.53 17.70 9.48
C ILE A 207 0.02 18.77 8.51
N ALA A 208 -0.35 18.37 7.29
CA ALA A 208 -0.76 19.28 6.23
C ALA A 208 -2.02 20.09 6.56
N VAL A 209 -3.02 19.50 7.24
CA VAL A 209 -4.28 20.17 7.58
C VAL A 209 -4.16 21.14 8.76
N SER A 210 -3.03 21.15 9.47
CA SER A 210 -2.83 21.98 10.68
C SER A 210 -3.20 23.46 10.50
N PRO A 211 -2.84 24.17 9.41
CA PRO A 211 -3.24 25.57 9.21
C PRO A 211 -4.76 25.77 9.21
N ALA A 212 -5.52 24.85 8.60
CA ALA A 212 -6.98 24.89 8.62
C ALA A 212 -7.54 24.51 9.99
N ALA A 213 -6.98 23.49 10.62
CA ALA A 213 -7.46 22.96 11.89
C ALA A 213 -7.21 23.89 13.09
N TYR A 214 -6.33 24.88 12.96
CA TYR A 214 -6.10 25.97 13.93
C TYR A 214 -6.68 27.32 13.46
N ASN A 215 -7.50 27.34 12.40
CA ASN A 215 -8.18 28.53 11.86
C ASN A 215 -7.22 29.65 11.37
N TYR A 216 -6.02 29.30 10.91
CA TYR A 216 -5.08 30.26 10.29
C TYR A 216 -5.41 30.55 8.83
N VAL A 217 -6.19 29.67 8.18
CA VAL A 217 -6.68 29.86 6.81
C VAL A 217 -8.20 29.92 6.78
N SER A 218 -8.75 30.57 5.75
CA SER A 218 -10.19 30.69 5.54
C SER A 218 -10.59 30.57 4.06
N GLY A 219 -11.89 30.38 3.83
CA GLY A 219 -12.45 30.18 2.49
C GLY A 219 -11.89 28.95 1.79
N GLY A 220 -11.64 29.04 0.48
CA GLY A 220 -11.21 27.88 -0.31
C GLY A 220 -9.90 27.21 0.14
N ALA A 221 -9.02 27.90 0.86
CA ALA A 221 -7.82 27.28 1.44
C ALA A 221 -8.16 26.30 2.58
N TYR A 222 -9.13 26.68 3.42
CA TYR A 222 -9.65 25.83 4.49
C TYR A 222 -10.30 24.58 3.89
N ASP A 223 -11.19 24.77 2.92
CA ASP A 223 -11.93 23.70 2.28
C ASP A 223 -10.98 22.72 1.55
N ALA A 224 -9.99 23.25 0.82
CA ALA A 224 -9.03 22.43 0.09
C ALA A 224 -8.14 21.58 1.01
N LEU A 225 -7.67 22.15 2.13
CA LEU A 225 -6.86 21.39 3.08
C LEU A 225 -7.64 20.22 3.68
N TYR A 226 -8.92 20.39 4.03
CA TYR A 226 -9.75 19.27 4.48
C TYR A 226 -10.09 18.30 3.34
N ALA A 227 -10.39 18.80 2.14
CA ALA A 227 -10.65 17.96 0.97
C ALA A 227 -9.44 17.08 0.58
N SER A 228 -8.22 17.50 0.93
CA SER A 228 -7.00 16.72 0.72
C SER A 228 -6.99 15.37 1.45
N ILE A 229 -7.88 15.16 2.43
CA ILE A 229 -8.12 13.86 3.07
C ILE A 229 -8.53 12.77 2.07
N LEU A 230 -9.00 13.17 0.89
CA LEU A 230 -9.25 12.27 -0.23
C LEU A 230 -8.02 11.43 -0.57
N GLY A 231 -6.79 11.94 -0.42
CA GLY A 231 -5.55 11.19 -0.65
C GLY A 231 -5.43 9.94 0.23
N PRO A 232 -5.35 10.09 1.57
CA PRO A 232 -5.31 8.97 2.50
C PRO A 232 -6.50 8.01 2.37
N PHE A 233 -7.73 8.52 2.17
CA PHE A 233 -8.90 7.67 1.98
C PHE A 233 -8.82 6.88 0.67
N PHE A 234 -8.45 7.54 -0.43
CA PHE A 234 -8.28 6.89 -1.72
C PHE A 234 -7.26 5.75 -1.61
N LEU A 235 -6.10 5.98 -0.99
CA LEU A 235 -5.11 4.92 -0.78
C LEU A 235 -5.66 3.76 0.07
N THR A 236 -6.35 4.09 1.15
CA THR A 236 -6.98 3.09 2.03
C THR A 236 -7.98 2.23 1.24
N LEU A 237 -8.83 2.85 0.42
CA LEU A 237 -9.79 2.14 -0.42
C LEU A 237 -9.10 1.27 -1.47
N LEU A 238 -8.01 1.73 -2.08
CA LEU A 238 -7.25 0.93 -3.03
C LEU A 238 -6.67 -0.32 -2.39
N LEU A 239 -6.02 -0.16 -1.24
CA LEU A 239 -5.43 -1.28 -0.49
C LEU A 239 -6.51 -2.25 -0.03
N MET A 240 -7.65 -1.75 0.46
CA MET A 240 -8.71 -2.60 0.97
C MET A 240 -9.51 -3.30 -0.12
N PHE A 241 -9.84 -2.64 -1.22
CA PHE A 241 -10.87 -3.13 -2.14
C PHE A 241 -10.37 -3.45 -3.56
N VAL A 242 -9.22 -2.91 -3.97
CA VAL A 242 -8.78 -2.99 -5.38
C VAL A 242 -7.54 -3.87 -5.55
N SER A 243 -6.42 -3.52 -4.91
CA SER A 243 -5.11 -4.10 -5.23
C SER A 243 -4.41 -4.78 -4.05
N GLY A 244 -4.85 -4.54 -2.81
CA GLY A 244 -4.19 -5.06 -1.62
C GLY A 244 -4.84 -6.33 -1.07
N LEU A 245 -5.74 -6.16 -0.10
CA LEU A 245 -6.33 -7.24 0.69
C LEU A 245 -7.17 -8.20 -0.16
N THR A 246 -7.98 -7.68 -1.10
CA THR A 246 -8.82 -8.52 -1.98
C THR A 246 -8.01 -9.48 -2.84
N LEU A 247 -6.81 -9.08 -3.27
CA LEU A 247 -5.94 -9.91 -4.11
C LEU A 247 -5.11 -10.91 -3.31
N GLN A 248 -4.83 -10.63 -2.03
CA GLN A 248 -3.96 -11.48 -1.21
C GLN A 248 -4.71 -12.45 -0.29
N GLU A 249 -5.84 -12.05 0.26
CA GLU A 249 -6.53 -12.82 1.31
C GLU A 249 -7.21 -14.07 0.74
N ARG A 250 -8.38 -13.89 0.13
CA ARG A 250 -9.17 -15.02 -0.39
C ARG A 250 -8.43 -15.78 -1.51
N PRO A 251 -7.83 -15.12 -2.53
CA PRO A 251 -7.10 -15.84 -3.58
C PRO A 251 -5.87 -16.58 -3.05
N GLY A 252 -5.16 -15.99 -2.08
CA GLY A 252 -4.01 -16.63 -1.43
C GLY A 252 -4.41 -17.86 -0.62
N ALA A 253 -5.51 -17.76 0.14
CA ALA A 253 -6.10 -18.89 0.88
C ALA A 253 -6.57 -20.00 -0.05
N LYS A 254 -7.30 -19.64 -1.12
CA LYS A 254 -7.76 -20.58 -2.16
C LYS A 254 -6.60 -21.37 -2.75
N LYS A 255 -5.54 -20.67 -3.18
CA LYS A 255 -4.35 -21.29 -3.77
C LYS A 255 -3.65 -22.25 -2.80
N ARG A 256 -3.58 -21.91 -1.51
CA ARG A 256 -2.99 -22.80 -0.48
C ARG A 256 -3.86 -24.03 -0.22
N TYR A 257 -5.18 -23.87 -0.12
CA TYR A 257 -6.12 -24.96 0.09
C TYR A 257 -6.10 -25.96 -1.08
N GLU A 258 -6.22 -25.46 -2.32
CA GLU A 258 -6.23 -26.29 -3.53
C GLU A 258 -4.91 -27.03 -3.75
N LYS A 259 -3.78 -26.48 -3.29
CA LYS A 259 -2.47 -27.14 -3.32
C LYS A 259 -2.20 -28.06 -2.13
N GLY A 260 -3.06 -28.08 -1.11
CA GLY A 260 -2.86 -28.91 0.09
C GLY A 260 -1.70 -28.44 0.96
N THR A 261 -1.21 -27.21 0.74
CA THR A 261 0.02 -26.71 1.35
C THR A 261 -0.27 -26.13 2.74
N GLN A 262 -0.07 -26.94 3.79
CA GLN A 262 -0.17 -26.53 5.20
C GLN A 262 -1.47 -25.80 5.54
N TRP A 263 -2.59 -26.24 4.96
CA TRP A 263 -3.89 -25.58 5.14
C TRP A 263 -4.32 -25.45 6.61
N PRO A 264 -4.25 -26.48 7.48
CA PRO A 264 -4.70 -26.37 8.87
C PRO A 264 -3.97 -25.27 9.67
N GLU A 265 -2.69 -25.06 9.38
CA GLU A 265 -1.87 -24.04 10.03
C GLU A 265 -2.20 -22.65 9.50
N TYR A 266 -2.44 -22.52 8.19
CA TYR A 266 -2.85 -21.27 7.57
C TYR A 266 -4.25 -20.85 8.02
N GLU A 267 -5.21 -21.77 8.08
CA GLU A 267 -6.55 -21.51 8.59
C GLU A 267 -6.51 -21.02 10.04
N ARG A 268 -5.72 -21.68 10.90
CA ARG A 268 -5.49 -21.23 12.28
C ARG A 268 -4.90 -19.82 12.32
N TYR A 269 -3.97 -19.50 11.43
CA TYR A 269 -3.39 -18.18 11.32
C TYR A 269 -4.41 -17.11 10.91
N LEU A 270 -5.27 -17.39 9.93
CA LEU A 270 -6.37 -16.50 9.53
C LEU A 270 -7.32 -16.24 10.71
N HIS A 271 -7.70 -17.28 11.45
CA HIS A 271 -8.67 -17.13 12.54
C HIS A 271 -8.14 -16.32 13.75
N ARG A 272 -6.84 -16.43 14.03
CA ARG A 272 -6.21 -15.86 15.23
C ARG A 272 -5.53 -14.51 15.00
N THR A 273 -5.33 -14.09 13.76
CA THR A 273 -4.52 -12.90 13.45
C THR A 273 -5.40 -11.85 12.80
N SER A 274 -5.36 -10.63 13.35
CA SER A 274 -6.10 -9.48 12.83
C SER A 274 -5.73 -9.22 11.36
N ILE A 275 -6.71 -8.87 10.53
CA ILE A 275 -6.45 -8.68 9.10
C ILE A 275 -5.57 -7.46 8.81
N LEU A 276 -5.83 -6.31 9.47
CA LEU A 276 -5.20 -5.04 9.16
C LEU A 276 -4.63 -4.35 10.41
N ILE A 277 -5.47 -4.07 11.40
CA ILE A 277 -5.07 -3.34 12.61
C ILE A 277 -4.29 -4.28 13.55
N PRO A 278 -3.03 -3.97 13.94
CA PRO A 278 -2.25 -4.81 14.87
C PRO A 278 -3.00 -5.10 16.17
N PHE A 279 -3.12 -6.38 16.53
CA PHE A 279 -3.84 -6.76 17.73
C PHE A 279 -3.31 -8.08 18.32
N PRO A 280 -3.31 -8.26 19.66
CA PRO A 280 -2.84 -9.50 20.27
C PRO A 280 -3.65 -10.73 19.79
N PRO A 281 -2.99 -11.76 19.22
CA PRO A 281 -3.68 -12.88 18.58
C PRO A 281 -4.49 -13.74 19.56
N GLN A 282 -4.07 -13.80 20.83
CA GLN A 282 -4.77 -14.52 21.90
C GLN A 282 -6.14 -13.89 22.21
N ILE A 283 -6.26 -12.57 22.03
CA ILE A 283 -7.52 -11.85 22.23
C ILE A 283 -8.33 -11.90 20.93
N TYR A 284 -7.69 -11.64 19.79
CA TYR A 284 -8.36 -11.65 18.48
C TYR A 284 -9.11 -12.97 18.21
N ALA A 285 -8.48 -14.11 18.53
CA ALA A 285 -9.06 -15.42 18.32
C ALA A 285 -10.42 -15.61 19.03
N ARG A 286 -10.62 -14.94 20.17
CA ARG A 286 -11.83 -15.02 21.00
C ARG A 286 -12.89 -13.98 20.67
N LEU A 287 -12.58 -13.01 19.81
CA LEU A 287 -13.54 -11.96 19.47
C LEU A 287 -14.72 -12.51 18.67
N PRO A 288 -15.95 -12.05 18.95
CA PRO A 288 -17.10 -12.31 18.08
C PRO A 288 -16.83 -11.85 16.65
N VAL A 289 -17.35 -12.60 15.68
CA VAL A 289 -17.22 -12.31 14.25
C VAL A 289 -17.71 -10.90 13.90
N ILE A 290 -18.72 -10.38 14.63
CA ILE A 290 -19.23 -9.03 14.42
C ILE A 290 -18.15 -7.98 14.67
N LEU A 291 -17.35 -8.12 15.74
CA LEU A 291 -16.26 -7.19 16.06
C LEU A 291 -15.10 -7.31 15.07
N LYS A 292 -14.79 -8.53 14.63
CA LYS A 292 -13.77 -8.74 13.58
C LYS A 292 -14.16 -8.04 12.27
N ARG A 293 -15.44 -8.13 11.88
CA ARG A 293 -15.97 -7.53 10.65
C ARG A 293 -16.11 -6.01 10.71
N THR A 294 -16.43 -5.43 11.87
CA THR A 294 -16.68 -3.99 11.99
C THR A 294 -15.44 -3.20 12.41
N ILE A 295 -14.79 -3.59 13.51
CA ILE A 295 -13.66 -2.84 14.08
C ILE A 295 -12.37 -3.15 13.32
N PHE A 296 -12.13 -4.42 13.02
CA PHE A 296 -10.90 -4.86 12.37
C PHE A 296 -10.99 -4.91 10.84
N LEU A 297 -12.16 -4.54 10.28
CA LEU A 297 -12.40 -4.47 8.85
C LEU A 297 -12.22 -5.83 8.13
N GLU A 298 -12.47 -6.94 8.83
CA GLU A 298 -12.43 -8.28 8.25
C GLU A 298 -13.72 -8.57 7.46
N PHE A 299 -13.94 -7.84 6.38
CA PHE A 299 -15.15 -7.97 5.56
C PHE A 299 -15.30 -9.37 4.96
N PRO A 300 -16.54 -9.84 4.72
CA PRO A 300 -16.81 -11.16 4.15
C PRO A 300 -16.08 -11.44 2.83
N ILE A 301 -15.80 -10.40 2.04
CA ILE A 301 -15.05 -10.50 0.77
C ILE A 301 -13.63 -11.05 0.94
N TYR A 302 -13.02 -10.93 2.12
CA TYR A 302 -11.68 -11.46 2.41
C TYR A 302 -11.71 -12.89 2.93
N VAL A 303 -12.81 -13.30 3.55
CA VAL A 303 -12.93 -14.63 4.16
C VAL A 303 -13.02 -15.69 3.06
N PHE A 304 -12.16 -16.70 3.19
CA PHE A 304 -12.21 -17.90 2.37
C PHE A 304 -12.99 -18.98 3.11
N ASP A 305 -13.91 -19.59 2.39
CA ASP A 305 -14.73 -20.73 2.82
C ASP A 305 -14.46 -21.85 1.80
N PRO A 306 -13.79 -22.94 2.20
CA PRO A 306 -13.44 -24.02 1.29
C PRO A 306 -14.64 -24.60 0.53
N ALA A 307 -15.78 -24.76 1.20
CA ALA A 307 -16.98 -25.36 0.62
C ALA A 307 -17.58 -24.47 -0.50
N LYS A 308 -17.43 -23.15 -0.39
CA LYS A 308 -18.02 -22.18 -1.34
C LYS A 308 -17.05 -21.72 -2.43
N HIS A 309 -15.75 -21.70 -2.15
CA HIS A 309 -14.80 -20.97 -2.98
C HIS A 309 -13.71 -21.83 -3.63
N ALA A 310 -13.46 -23.04 -3.09
CA ALA A 310 -12.47 -23.95 -3.66
C ALA A 310 -13.03 -24.70 -4.87
N ASP A 311 -12.16 -24.98 -5.83
CA ASP A 311 -12.41 -25.94 -6.91
C ASP A 311 -12.33 -27.37 -6.34
N GLN A 312 -13.48 -27.95 -6.03
CA GLN A 312 -13.56 -29.26 -5.37
C GLN A 312 -13.07 -30.38 -6.28
N ASP A 313 -13.22 -30.25 -7.60
CA ASP A 313 -12.75 -31.23 -8.57
C ASP A 313 -11.22 -31.31 -8.55
N LYS A 314 -10.53 -30.15 -8.47
CA LYS A 314 -9.07 -30.11 -8.29
C LYS A 314 -8.61 -30.72 -6.97
N VAL A 315 -9.34 -30.46 -5.89
CA VAL A 315 -9.00 -31.00 -4.57
C VAL A 315 -9.18 -32.52 -4.55
N GLN A 316 -10.25 -33.03 -5.15
CA GLN A 316 -10.52 -34.46 -5.28
C GLN A 316 -9.49 -35.15 -6.18
N ALA A 317 -9.17 -34.58 -7.35
CA ALA A 317 -8.15 -35.10 -8.26
C ALA A 317 -6.79 -35.24 -7.56
N ARG A 318 -6.35 -34.20 -6.83
CA ARG A 318 -5.11 -34.27 -6.03
C ARG A 318 -5.17 -35.36 -4.97
N SER A 319 -6.29 -35.44 -4.23
CA SER A 319 -6.45 -36.44 -3.16
C SER A 319 -6.45 -37.86 -3.72
N ALA A 320 -6.95 -38.07 -4.94
CA ALA A 320 -6.88 -39.34 -5.65
C ALA A 320 -5.44 -39.68 -6.11
N GLU A 321 -4.68 -38.71 -6.61
CA GLU A 321 -3.25 -38.88 -6.97
C GLU A 321 -2.36 -39.16 -5.73
N GLU A 322 -2.59 -38.46 -4.62
CA GLU A 322 -1.91 -38.72 -3.33
C GLU A 322 -2.32 -40.07 -2.71
N GLY A 323 -3.56 -40.51 -2.93
CA GLY A 323 -4.05 -41.82 -2.52
C GLY A 323 -3.49 -42.97 -3.37
N GLN A 324 -3.29 -42.75 -4.66
CA GLN A 324 -2.70 -43.73 -5.59
C GLN A 324 -1.17 -43.85 -5.49
N SER A 325 -0.47 -42.85 -4.92
CA SER A 325 0.98 -42.91 -4.67
C SER A 325 1.34 -43.58 -3.33
N ARG A 326 0.35 -44.04 -2.56
CA ARG A 326 0.51 -44.71 -1.25
C ARG A 326 0.24 -46.23 -1.15
N PRO A 327 -0.08 -47.02 -2.19
CA PRO A 327 -0.11 -48.48 -2.07
C PRO A 327 1.09 -49.12 -2.77
N SER A 328 2.21 -49.34 -2.04
CA SER A 328 3.16 -50.45 -2.33
C SER A 328 4.29 -50.60 -1.30
N ASP A 329 4.60 -49.61 -0.45
CA ASP A 329 5.78 -49.72 0.44
C ASP A 329 5.55 -50.49 1.76
N GLU A 330 4.32 -50.92 2.09
CA GLU A 330 4.03 -51.67 3.34
C GLU A 330 3.84 -53.19 3.16
N GLU A 331 3.77 -53.73 1.94
CA GLU A 331 3.63 -55.19 1.71
C GLU A 331 4.97 -55.94 1.52
N GLY A 332 6.11 -55.25 1.52
CA GLY A 332 7.43 -55.86 1.27
C GLY A 332 8.25 -56.30 2.49
N LEU A 333 7.79 -56.08 3.73
CA LEU A 333 8.57 -56.37 4.95
C LEU A 333 7.97 -57.46 5.85
N ARG A 334 7.08 -58.29 5.32
CA ARG A 334 6.62 -59.53 5.96
C ARG A 334 6.77 -60.71 5.00
N SER A 335 8.01 -61.16 4.81
CA SER A 335 8.31 -62.51 4.34
C SER A 335 9.58 -63.04 4.99
#